data_AF-A0A9W9GLL5-F1
#
_entry.id   AF-A0A9W9GLL5-F1
#
_cell.length_a   1.000
_cell.length_b   1.000
_cell.length_c   1.000
_cell.angle_alpha   90.00
_cell.angle_beta   90.00
_cell.angle_gamma   90.00
#
_symmetry.space_group_name_H-M   'P 1'
#
loop_
_entity.id
_entity.type
_entity.pdbx_description
1 polymer ?
#
loop_
_entity_poly.entity_id
_entity_poly.type
_entity_poly.pdbx_seq_one_letter_code
_entity_poly.pdbx_strand_id
1 'polypeptide(L)'
;MGPQIKMFAGSLSTCTRPTLSGPLATFSLSRCFSTTPRALDWLTPKFQEKSKSPKGRPHVATGGSIRGTTVVWGDFGLRMKDHDRRMPASALKIAEETIKRRLRGMNYKLYKRVSANIGVYTKGNEQRMGKGKGKFDYWTVRLPVSRIVFELKGDVHEKVAREAFRLAGHKLPGLLHPLGTNYLLDTKDAHYYSLGLWEFVNKNDPPVVGITKLGNGVTLESLKRARRNPPLGTDELASAPKSASSSSEPTQ
;
A
#
# COMPACT_ATOMS: atom_id res chain seq x y z
N MET A 1 17.03 50.34 -50.09
CA MET A 1 18.19 49.68 -49.45
C MET A 1 17.67 48.56 -48.56
N GLY A 2 17.68 47.32 -49.08
CA GLY A 2 17.32 46.12 -48.32
C GLY A 2 18.58 45.26 -48.12
N PRO A 3 18.75 44.59 -46.97
CA PRO A 3 19.97 43.84 -46.70
C PRO A 3 20.03 42.55 -47.52
N GLN A 4 21.09 42.43 -48.33
CA GLN A 4 21.42 41.21 -49.07
C GLN A 4 21.87 40.10 -48.11
N ILE A 5 21.23 38.94 -48.22
CA ILE A 5 21.61 37.71 -47.53
C ILE A 5 22.75 37.05 -48.32
N LYS A 6 23.95 37.02 -47.72
CA LYS A 6 25.10 36.27 -48.25
C LYS A 6 24.87 34.77 -48.05
N MET A 7 24.61 34.06 -49.14
CA MET A 7 24.60 32.59 -49.17
C MET A 7 26.04 32.08 -49.11
N PHE A 8 26.40 31.40 -48.01
CA PHE A 8 27.67 30.70 -47.88
C PHE A 8 27.63 29.39 -48.70
N ALA A 9 28.52 29.26 -49.68
CA ALA A 9 28.71 28.03 -50.44
C ALA A 9 29.47 27.00 -49.59
N GLY A 10 28.74 26.06 -48.98
CA GLY A 10 29.31 24.90 -48.31
C GLY A 10 29.70 23.83 -49.33
N SER A 11 30.97 23.46 -49.34
CA SER A 11 31.57 22.38 -50.16
C SER A 11 30.85 21.05 -49.95
N LEU A 12 30.30 20.47 -51.02
CA LEU A 12 29.73 19.12 -51.06
C LEU A 12 30.87 18.10 -51.02
N SER A 13 31.22 17.62 -49.82
CA SER A 13 32.08 16.44 -49.67
C SER A 13 31.26 15.18 -50.00
N THR A 14 31.59 14.57 -51.13
CA THR A 14 31.06 13.26 -51.53
C THR A 14 31.62 12.19 -50.58
N CYS A 15 30.79 11.70 -49.66
CA CYS A 15 31.11 10.55 -48.84
C CYS A 15 31.08 9.28 -49.71
N THR A 16 32.25 8.84 -50.17
CA THR A 16 32.42 7.49 -50.74
C THR A 16 32.28 6.47 -49.60
N ARG A 17 31.30 5.58 -49.76
CA ARG A 17 30.99 4.49 -48.81
C ARG A 17 32.08 3.41 -48.91
N PRO A 18 32.85 3.09 -47.86
CA PRO A 18 33.78 1.98 -47.92
C PRO A 18 33.01 0.67 -47.87
N THR A 19 33.10 -0.13 -48.93
CA THR A 19 32.67 -1.53 -48.94
C THR A 19 33.68 -2.35 -48.16
N LEU A 20 33.44 -2.56 -46.87
CA LEU A 20 34.19 -3.52 -46.06
C LEU A 20 33.62 -4.93 -46.29
N SER A 21 34.23 -5.67 -47.20
CA SER A 21 34.15 -7.13 -47.22
C SER A 21 35.17 -7.69 -46.22
N GLY A 22 34.72 -7.95 -45.00
CA GLY A 22 35.51 -8.57 -43.93
C GLY A 22 34.64 -9.50 -43.08
N PRO A 23 35.21 -10.55 -42.46
CA PRO A 23 34.46 -11.56 -41.74
C PRO A 23 33.67 -10.92 -40.59
N LEU A 24 32.45 -11.42 -40.35
CA LEU A 24 31.58 -11.01 -39.25
C LEU A 24 32.33 -11.18 -37.93
N ALA A 25 32.98 -10.12 -37.46
CA ALA A 25 33.51 -10.06 -36.12
C ALA A 25 32.32 -10.27 -35.18
N THR A 26 32.32 -11.40 -34.50
CA THR A 26 31.50 -11.63 -33.32
C THR A 26 31.94 -10.58 -32.31
N PHE A 27 31.27 -9.43 -32.33
CA PHE A 27 31.38 -8.45 -31.27
C PHE A 27 30.98 -9.16 -29.99
N SER A 28 31.99 -9.62 -29.25
CA SER A 28 31.86 -9.92 -27.83
C SER A 28 31.24 -8.68 -27.22
N LEU A 29 29.96 -8.77 -26.85
CA LEU A 29 29.27 -7.78 -26.03
C LEU A 29 30.00 -7.73 -24.69
N SER A 30 31.12 -7.01 -24.64
CA SER A 30 31.72 -6.59 -23.40
C SER A 30 30.65 -5.78 -22.68
N ARG A 31 30.08 -6.36 -21.64
CA ARG A 31 29.22 -5.61 -20.72
C ARG A 31 30.05 -4.45 -20.20
N CYS A 32 29.74 -3.25 -20.66
CA CYS A 32 30.24 -2.02 -20.09
C CYS A 32 29.99 -2.09 -18.59
N PHE A 33 31.05 -2.08 -17.79
CA PHE A 33 30.95 -1.93 -16.33
C PHE A 33 30.30 -0.57 -16.08
N SER A 34 28.98 -0.55 -15.87
CA SER A 34 28.31 0.65 -15.41
C SER A 34 28.73 0.89 -13.96
N THR A 35 29.50 1.94 -13.74
CA THR A 35 29.95 2.42 -12.42
C THR A 35 28.82 3.01 -11.60
N THR A 36 27.62 3.18 -12.18
CA THR A 36 26.45 3.65 -11.44
C THR A 36 25.90 2.51 -10.58
N PRO A 37 25.90 2.63 -9.24
CA PRO A 37 25.29 1.61 -8.40
C PRO A 37 23.82 1.48 -8.78
N ARG A 38 23.33 0.23 -8.95
CA ARG A 38 21.89 0.01 -9.17
C ARG A 38 21.12 0.70 -8.05
N ALA A 39 20.22 1.62 -8.39
CA ALA A 39 19.35 2.26 -7.43
C ALA A 39 18.66 1.18 -6.58
N LEU A 40 18.82 1.26 -5.26
CA LEU A 40 18.19 0.30 -4.36
C LEU A 40 16.68 0.52 -4.40
N ASP A 41 15.96 -0.52 -4.83
CA ASP A 41 14.51 -0.53 -4.87
C ASP A 41 13.97 -1.34 -3.70
N TRP A 42 12.85 -0.91 -3.13
CA TRP A 42 12.20 -1.58 -2.00
C TRP A 42 11.29 -2.73 -2.46
N LEU A 43 10.96 -2.74 -3.75
CA LEU A 43 10.15 -3.76 -4.41
C LEU A 43 10.98 -4.92 -4.97
N THR A 44 12.30 -4.73 -5.06
CA THR A 44 13.23 -5.74 -5.59
C THR A 44 14.42 -5.85 -4.64
N PRO A 45 14.70 -7.02 -4.05
CA PRO A 45 15.83 -7.16 -3.14
C PRO A 45 17.15 -6.97 -3.88
N LYS A 46 18.13 -6.39 -3.17
CA LYS A 46 19.47 -6.13 -3.70
C LYS A 46 20.18 -7.39 -4.21
N PHE A 47 19.97 -8.50 -3.49
CA PHE A 47 20.57 -9.79 -3.78
C PHE A 47 19.51 -10.74 -4.31
N GLN A 48 19.91 -11.59 -5.26
CA GLN A 48 19.05 -12.67 -5.74
C GLN A 48 18.87 -13.73 -4.66
N GLU A 49 17.72 -14.40 -4.68
CA GLU A 49 17.46 -15.53 -3.78
C GLU A 49 18.46 -16.66 -4.06
N LYS A 50 19.13 -17.18 -3.02
CA LYS A 50 20.04 -18.33 -3.13
C LYS A 50 19.32 -19.61 -3.56
N SER A 51 18.07 -19.76 -3.14
CA SER A 51 17.19 -20.89 -3.48
C SER A 51 15.74 -20.41 -3.58
N LYS A 52 14.91 -21.15 -4.33
CA LYS A 52 13.53 -20.73 -4.60
C LYS A 52 12.68 -20.72 -3.32
N SER A 53 12.22 -19.54 -2.86
CA SER A 53 11.40 -19.38 -1.64
C SER A 53 10.11 -20.21 -1.59
N PRO A 54 9.81 -20.98 -0.51
CA PRO A 54 8.52 -21.66 -0.35
C PRO A 54 7.35 -20.67 -0.18
N LYS A 55 6.13 -21.11 -0.47
CA LYS A 55 4.92 -20.25 -0.43
C LYS A 55 4.73 -19.59 0.94
N GLY A 56 4.76 -20.38 2.01
CA GLY A 56 4.53 -19.93 3.38
C GLY A 56 3.12 -19.35 3.60
N ARG A 57 2.92 -18.74 4.78
CA ARG A 57 1.71 -18.01 5.18
C ARG A 57 2.13 -16.64 5.78
N PRO A 58 1.31 -15.59 5.67
CA PRO A 58 1.54 -14.37 6.44
C PRO A 58 1.48 -14.64 7.94
N HIS A 59 2.11 -13.78 8.73
CA HIS A 59 2.18 -13.92 10.18
C HIS A 59 0.84 -13.52 10.81
N VAL A 60 0.25 -14.40 11.61
CA VAL A 60 -0.98 -14.12 12.40
C VAL A 60 -0.59 -13.90 13.85
N ALA A 61 -0.79 -12.68 14.35
CA ALA A 61 -0.30 -12.24 15.65
C ALA A 61 -1.25 -12.60 16.80
N THR A 62 -1.31 -13.89 17.18
CA THR A 62 -2.18 -14.34 18.29
C THR A 62 -1.69 -13.87 19.67
N GLY A 63 -0.38 -13.69 19.85
CA GLY A 63 0.23 -13.32 21.14
C GLY A 63 0.12 -11.84 21.55
N GLY A 64 -0.71 -11.05 20.86
CA GLY A 64 -0.89 -9.64 21.19
C GLY A 64 0.16 -8.68 20.60
N SER A 65 0.75 -9.01 19.45
CA SER A 65 1.81 -8.17 18.86
C SER A 65 1.25 -6.87 18.27
N ILE A 66 1.81 -5.74 18.67
CA ILE A 66 1.50 -4.40 18.14
C ILE A 66 2.43 -3.95 17.02
N ARG A 67 3.38 -4.80 16.61
CA ARG A 67 4.48 -4.40 15.72
C ARG A 67 3.91 -3.82 14.42
N GLY A 68 4.38 -2.64 14.06
CA GLY A 68 4.07 -1.96 12.79
C GLY A 68 2.59 -1.67 12.54
N THR A 69 1.79 -1.61 13.60
CA THR A 69 0.39 -1.17 13.54
C THR A 69 0.22 0.34 13.77
N THR A 70 1.29 1.00 14.24
CA THR A 70 1.39 2.43 14.50
C THR A 70 2.29 3.13 13.48
N VAL A 71 2.00 4.41 13.25
CA VAL A 71 2.81 5.30 12.40
C VAL A 71 4.03 5.73 13.21
N VAL A 72 5.22 5.63 12.64
CA VAL A 72 6.48 5.91 13.37
C VAL A 72 7.19 7.14 12.80
N TRP A 73 7.32 7.24 11.48
CA TRP A 73 8.13 8.28 10.82
C TRP A 73 7.28 9.43 10.29
N GLY A 74 6.12 9.12 9.73
CA GLY A 74 5.17 10.09 9.19
C GLY A 74 4.20 10.68 10.20
N ASP A 75 3.33 11.54 9.69
CA ASP A 75 2.20 12.14 10.40
C ASP A 75 0.90 11.37 10.09
N PHE A 76 0.80 10.86 8.86
CA PHE A 76 -0.33 10.05 8.37
C PHE A 76 0.15 8.70 7.84
N GLY A 77 -0.73 7.70 7.83
CA GLY A 77 -0.42 6.37 7.31
C GLY A 77 -1.60 5.65 6.68
N LEU A 78 -1.27 4.68 5.82
CA LEU A 78 -2.22 3.73 5.22
C LEU A 78 -2.03 2.36 5.87
N ARG A 79 -3.05 1.92 6.61
CA ARG A 79 -3.07 0.65 7.33
C ARG A 79 -4.08 -0.31 6.70
N MET A 80 -3.74 -1.59 6.67
CA MET A 80 -4.66 -2.64 6.25
C MET A 80 -5.65 -2.95 7.39
N LYS A 81 -6.96 -2.84 7.17
CA LYS A 81 -7.97 -3.10 8.22
C LYS A 81 -8.50 -4.54 8.18
N ASP A 82 -8.41 -5.20 7.03
CA ASP A 82 -9.12 -6.42 6.74
C ASP A 82 -8.38 -7.70 7.16
N HIS A 83 -7.88 -8.48 6.20
CA HIS A 83 -7.28 -9.80 6.41
C HIS A 83 -5.80 -9.80 6.01
N ASP A 84 -4.99 -10.70 6.58
CA ASP A 84 -3.62 -10.89 6.15
C ASP A 84 -3.57 -11.43 4.72
N ARG A 85 -2.59 -10.96 3.93
CA ARG A 85 -2.40 -11.46 2.56
C ARG A 85 -0.99 -11.25 2.06
N ARG A 86 -0.72 -11.85 0.90
CA ARG A 86 0.49 -11.59 0.13
C ARG A 86 0.23 -10.46 -0.86
N MET A 87 1.01 -9.39 -0.77
CA MET A 87 0.93 -8.25 -1.66
C MET A 87 1.97 -8.37 -2.78
N PRO A 88 1.57 -8.35 -4.06
CA PRO A 88 2.52 -8.31 -5.16
C PRO A 88 3.21 -6.94 -5.21
N ALA A 89 4.48 -6.92 -5.60
CA ALA A 89 5.26 -5.69 -5.76
C ALA A 89 4.63 -4.71 -6.77
N SER A 90 3.96 -5.22 -7.82
CA SER A 90 3.25 -4.39 -8.80
C SER A 90 2.12 -3.58 -8.18
N ALA A 91 1.31 -4.15 -7.29
CA ALA A 91 0.24 -3.43 -6.61
C ALA A 91 0.78 -2.32 -5.69
N LEU A 92 1.88 -2.60 -4.98
CA LEU A 92 2.55 -1.62 -4.13
C LEU A 92 3.12 -0.46 -4.96
N LYS A 93 3.68 -0.74 -6.15
CA LYS A 93 4.15 0.28 -7.10
C LYS A 93 3.00 1.16 -7.58
N ILE A 94 1.88 0.57 -7.99
CA ILE A 94 0.69 1.29 -8.47
C ILE A 94 0.13 2.18 -7.35
N ALA A 95 0.11 1.69 -6.11
CA ALA A 95 -0.34 2.46 -4.96
C ALA A 95 0.60 3.65 -4.68
N GLU A 96 1.92 3.43 -4.70
CA GLU A 96 2.91 4.52 -4.56
C GLU A 96 2.74 5.59 -5.67
N GLU A 97 2.61 5.17 -6.92
CA GLU A 97 2.41 6.08 -8.06
C GLU A 97 1.11 6.87 -7.93
N THR A 98 0.04 6.22 -7.46
CA THR A 98 -1.25 6.88 -7.22
C THR A 98 -1.13 7.98 -6.17
N ILE A 99 -0.43 7.73 -5.07
CA ILE A 99 -0.16 8.73 -4.02
C ILE A 99 0.67 9.87 -4.60
N LYS A 100 1.76 9.54 -5.31
CA LYS A 100 2.64 10.53 -5.94
C LYS A 100 1.91 11.44 -6.91
N ARG A 101 1.00 10.88 -7.70
CA ARG A 101 0.18 11.62 -8.65
C ARG A 101 -0.78 12.58 -7.94
N ARG A 102 -1.43 12.15 -6.85
CA ARG A 102 -2.38 13.00 -6.11
C ARG A 102 -1.70 14.13 -5.35
N LEU A 103 -0.48 13.90 -4.87
CA LEU A 103 0.33 14.87 -4.11
C LEU A 103 1.33 15.64 -4.98
N ARG A 104 1.21 15.56 -6.31
CA ARG A 104 2.14 16.22 -7.23
C ARG A 104 2.14 17.74 -6.98
N GLY A 105 3.33 18.31 -6.81
CA GLY A 105 3.52 19.75 -6.54
C GLY A 105 3.53 20.14 -5.06
N MET A 106 3.32 19.19 -4.14
CA MET A 106 3.39 19.43 -2.69
C MET A 106 4.73 18.98 -2.10
N ASN A 107 5.14 19.59 -0.99
CA ASN A 107 6.34 19.20 -0.25
C ASN A 107 6.02 18.07 0.73
N TYR A 108 6.27 16.83 0.30
CA TYR A 108 6.06 15.65 1.14
C TYR A 108 7.19 14.63 1.01
N LYS A 109 7.28 13.77 2.02
CA LYS A 109 8.14 12.59 2.05
C LYS A 109 7.29 11.35 2.32
N LEU A 110 7.33 10.42 1.37
CA LEU A 110 6.61 9.16 1.44
C LEU A 110 7.55 8.04 1.92
N TYR A 111 7.26 7.49 3.09
CA TYR A 111 7.95 6.32 3.64
C TYR A 111 7.20 5.03 3.30
N LYS A 112 7.99 3.99 3.02
CA LYS A 112 7.50 2.63 2.76
C LYS A 112 7.88 1.76 3.94
N ARG A 113 6.90 1.23 4.67
CA ARG A 113 7.10 0.45 5.89
C ARG A 113 7.37 -1.03 5.63
N VAL A 114 7.11 -1.47 4.40
CA VAL A 114 7.17 -2.88 3.98
C VAL A 114 8.09 -2.98 2.78
N SER A 115 8.68 -4.15 2.54
CA SER A 115 9.54 -4.43 1.38
C SER A 115 9.19 -5.78 0.77
N ALA A 116 9.27 -5.88 -0.56
CA ALA A 116 8.99 -7.12 -1.26
C ALA A 116 10.27 -7.96 -1.34
N ASN A 117 10.37 -8.96 -0.45
CA ASN A 117 11.57 -9.76 -0.25
C ASN A 117 11.35 -11.25 -0.50
N ILE A 118 10.16 -11.66 -0.93
CA ILE A 118 9.82 -13.07 -1.18
C ILE A 118 9.54 -13.27 -2.66
N GLY A 119 10.27 -14.17 -3.31
CA GLY A 119 10.02 -14.57 -4.68
C GLY A 119 8.82 -15.51 -4.81
N VAL A 120 7.90 -15.17 -5.72
CA VAL A 120 6.81 -16.06 -6.14
C VAL A 120 7.24 -16.81 -7.39
N TYR A 121 7.06 -18.13 -7.35
CA TYR A 121 7.40 -19.03 -8.45
C TYR A 121 6.14 -19.71 -8.95
N THR A 122 5.81 -19.44 -10.21
CA THR A 122 4.57 -19.92 -10.83
C THR A 122 4.93 -20.92 -11.92
N LYS A 123 4.21 -22.05 -11.94
CA LYS A 123 4.29 -23.01 -13.05
C LYS A 123 3.34 -22.56 -14.15
N GLY A 124 3.69 -22.79 -15.41
CA GLY A 124 2.79 -22.48 -16.52
C GLY A 124 1.46 -23.20 -16.37
N ASN A 125 0.36 -22.50 -16.66
CA ASN A 125 -1.00 -23.03 -16.55
C ASN A 125 -1.23 -24.24 -17.48
N GLU A 126 -0.49 -24.30 -18.58
CA GLU A 126 -0.50 -25.39 -19.55
C GLU A 126 0.16 -26.68 -19.06
N GLN A 127 0.96 -26.64 -17.99
CA GLN A 127 1.75 -27.78 -17.55
C GLN A 127 1.04 -28.60 -16.47
N ARG A 128 1.04 -29.93 -16.61
CA ARG A 128 0.51 -30.86 -15.59
C ARG A 128 1.27 -30.77 -14.26
N MET A 129 0.66 -31.23 -13.17
CA MET A 129 1.27 -31.28 -11.83
C MET A 129 2.56 -32.13 -11.80
N GLY A 130 3.45 -31.87 -10.84
CA GLY A 130 4.76 -32.55 -10.72
C GLY A 130 5.92 -31.81 -11.41
N LYS A 131 7.00 -32.52 -11.76
CA LYS A 131 8.20 -31.99 -12.49
C LYS A 131 8.92 -30.81 -11.81
N GLY A 132 8.83 -30.72 -10.48
CA GLY A 132 9.51 -29.69 -9.70
C GLY A 132 8.84 -28.31 -9.72
N LYS A 133 9.59 -27.30 -9.26
CA LYS A 133 9.08 -25.95 -9.01
C LYS A 133 9.23 -25.03 -10.23
N GLY A 134 8.23 -24.18 -10.47
CA GLY A 134 8.17 -23.26 -11.60
C GLY A 134 9.26 -22.19 -11.66
N LYS A 135 9.13 -21.30 -12.66
CA LYS A 135 10.03 -20.15 -12.88
C LYS A 135 9.67 -19.00 -11.95
N PHE A 136 10.62 -18.08 -11.75
CA PHE A 136 10.36 -16.85 -11.00
C PHE A 136 9.34 -16.00 -11.75
N ASP A 137 8.39 -15.41 -11.03
CA ASP A 137 7.29 -14.61 -11.56
C ASP A 137 7.40 -13.17 -11.08
N TYR A 138 7.20 -12.93 -9.78
CA TYR A 138 7.30 -11.59 -9.18
C TYR A 138 7.69 -11.63 -7.71
N TRP A 139 8.11 -10.48 -7.19
CA TRP A 139 8.36 -10.27 -5.76
C TRP A 139 7.07 -9.94 -5.00
N THR A 140 6.92 -10.51 -3.82
CA THR A 140 5.78 -10.28 -2.93
C THR A 140 6.24 -9.95 -1.52
N VAL A 141 5.34 -9.35 -0.74
CA VAL A 141 5.49 -9.18 0.70
C VAL A 141 4.34 -9.87 1.42
N ARG A 142 4.64 -10.49 2.57
CA ARG A 142 3.63 -11.02 3.49
C ARG A 142 3.20 -9.90 4.43
N LEU A 143 1.94 -9.47 4.35
CA LEU A 143 1.39 -8.46 5.24
C LEU A 143 0.50 -9.13 6.29
N PRO A 144 0.79 -8.94 7.59
CA PRO A 144 -0.15 -9.28 8.65
C PRO A 144 -1.29 -8.25 8.71
N VAL A 145 -2.37 -8.61 9.40
CA VAL A 145 -3.51 -7.72 9.68
C VAL A 145 -3.04 -6.44 10.40
N SER A 146 -3.71 -5.32 10.14
CA SER A 146 -3.44 -4.03 10.80
C SER A 146 -2.02 -3.50 10.63
N ARG A 147 -1.30 -3.94 9.59
CA ARG A 147 0.03 -3.41 9.29
C ARG A 147 -0.06 -2.12 8.47
N ILE A 148 0.79 -1.16 8.81
CA ILE A 148 0.99 0.06 8.01
C ILE A 148 1.90 -0.24 6.83
N VAL A 149 1.48 0.20 5.64
CA VAL A 149 2.22 0.01 4.37
C VAL A 149 2.97 1.28 3.97
N PHE A 150 2.28 2.42 3.99
CA PHE A 150 2.82 3.73 3.65
C PHE A 150 2.65 4.71 4.78
N GLU A 151 3.61 5.63 4.92
CA GLU A 151 3.49 6.80 5.79
C GLU A 151 3.84 8.06 5.02
N LEU A 152 3.15 9.14 5.33
CA LEU A 152 3.35 10.44 4.73
C LEU A 152 3.79 11.43 5.81
N LYS A 153 4.86 12.17 5.54
CA LYS A 153 5.29 13.34 6.32
C LYS A 153 5.36 14.55 5.41
N GLY A 154 4.91 15.71 5.85
CA GLY A 154 5.08 16.95 5.10
C GLY A 154 3.97 17.96 5.34
N ASP A 155 4.08 19.10 4.67
CA ASP A 155 3.08 20.16 4.71
C ASP A 155 1.93 19.81 3.76
N VAL A 156 1.07 18.89 4.21
CA VAL A 156 -0.09 18.40 3.46
C VAL A 156 -1.30 18.41 4.37
N HIS A 157 -2.35 19.11 3.95
CA HIS A 157 -3.62 19.12 4.69
C HIS A 157 -4.21 17.70 4.78
N GLU A 158 -4.73 17.35 5.96
CA GLU A 158 -5.23 16.01 6.27
C GLU A 158 -6.24 15.49 5.23
N LYS A 159 -7.18 16.35 4.79
CA LYS A 159 -8.19 16.00 3.76
C LYS A 159 -7.54 15.53 2.46
N VAL A 160 -6.43 16.15 2.04
CA VAL A 160 -5.71 15.78 0.81
C VAL A 160 -4.95 14.47 1.01
N ALA A 161 -4.28 14.30 2.15
CA ALA A 161 -3.59 13.05 2.47
C ALA A 161 -4.57 11.87 2.53
N ARG A 162 -5.73 12.06 3.17
CA ARG A 162 -6.82 11.09 3.25
C ARG A 162 -7.33 10.69 1.87
N GLU A 163 -7.53 11.65 0.97
CA GLU A 163 -7.97 11.37 -0.40
C GLU A 163 -6.91 10.60 -1.20
N ALA A 164 -5.63 10.97 -1.09
CA ALA A 164 -4.53 10.27 -1.74
C ALA A 164 -4.44 8.80 -1.30
N PHE A 165 -4.57 8.57 0.01
CA PHE A 165 -4.56 7.23 0.58
C PHE A 165 -5.82 6.41 0.26
N ARG A 166 -6.99 7.06 0.16
CA ARG A 166 -8.20 6.42 -0.36
C ARG A 166 -7.97 5.87 -1.76
N LEU A 167 -7.50 6.72 -2.69
CA LEU A 167 -7.23 6.32 -4.08
C LEU A 167 -6.21 5.17 -4.16
N ALA A 168 -5.17 5.21 -3.33
CA ALA A 168 -4.20 4.13 -3.24
C ALA A 168 -4.81 2.82 -2.73
N GLY A 169 -5.66 2.89 -1.70
CA GLY A 169 -6.39 1.74 -1.14
C GLY A 169 -7.25 1.02 -2.18
N HIS A 170 -7.90 1.75 -3.09
CA HIS A 170 -8.67 1.17 -4.21
C HIS A 170 -7.81 0.41 -5.23
N LYS A 171 -6.50 0.67 -5.29
CA LYS A 171 -5.57 -0.02 -6.19
C LYS A 171 -4.86 -1.21 -5.54
N LEU A 172 -4.92 -1.29 -4.21
CA LEU A 172 -4.38 -2.43 -3.48
C LEU A 172 -5.40 -3.57 -3.45
N PRO A 173 -4.95 -4.84 -3.53
CA PRO A 173 -5.85 -5.97 -3.50
C PRO A 173 -6.46 -6.10 -2.10
N GLY A 174 -7.77 -5.93 -2.01
CA GLY A 174 -8.59 -6.22 -0.84
C GLY A 174 -9.69 -7.22 -1.22
N LEU A 175 -10.28 -7.86 -0.23
CA LEU A 175 -11.49 -8.66 -0.43
C LEU A 175 -12.65 -7.72 -0.73
N LEU A 176 -12.79 -7.30 -2.00
CA LEU A 176 -13.95 -6.55 -2.47
C LEU A 176 -15.19 -7.29 -1.96
N HIS A 177 -15.96 -6.68 -1.07
CA HIS A 177 -17.20 -7.25 -0.57
C HIS A 177 -18.03 -7.62 -1.83
N PRO A 178 -18.42 -8.88 -2.03
CA PRO A 178 -19.18 -9.26 -3.22
C PRO A 178 -20.64 -8.84 -3.03
N LEU A 179 -20.93 -7.56 -2.80
CA LEU A 179 -22.29 -7.02 -2.83
C LEU A 179 -22.23 -5.58 -3.32
N GLY A 180 -22.71 -5.38 -4.54
CA GLY A 180 -22.94 -4.06 -5.09
C GLY A 180 -24.01 -3.34 -4.29
N THR A 181 -23.60 -2.30 -3.57
CA THR A 181 -24.48 -1.25 -3.09
C THR A 181 -23.69 0.04 -3.07
N ASN A 182 -23.91 0.87 -4.10
CA ASN A 182 -23.71 2.31 -3.99
C ASN A 182 -24.76 2.81 -2.99
N TYR A 183 -24.45 2.75 -1.69
CA TYR A 183 -25.27 3.47 -0.71
C TYR A 183 -24.90 4.94 -0.79
N LEU A 184 -25.76 5.67 -1.52
CA LEU A 184 -26.00 7.09 -1.39
C LEU A 184 -26.38 7.36 0.07
N LEU A 185 -25.42 7.72 0.92
CA LEU A 185 -25.71 8.30 2.22
C LEU A 185 -25.85 9.80 2.05
N ASP A 186 -27.08 10.23 1.78
CA ASP A 186 -27.56 11.58 2.03
C ASP A 186 -27.69 11.77 3.55
N THR A 187 -26.63 12.25 4.17
CA THR A 187 -26.68 12.88 5.50
C THR A 187 -25.62 13.97 5.50
N LYS A 188 -26.05 15.21 5.73
CA LYS A 188 -25.20 16.41 5.73
C LYS A 188 -24.10 16.43 6.80
N ASP A 189 -23.98 15.36 7.60
CA ASP A 189 -22.97 15.20 8.65
C ASP A 189 -22.03 13.98 8.46
N ALA A 190 -22.08 13.30 7.30
CA ALA A 190 -21.21 12.14 7.03
C ALA A 190 -19.82 12.55 6.51
N HIS A 191 -19.00 13.17 7.36
CA HIS A 191 -17.55 13.35 7.18
C HIS A 191 -16.73 12.03 7.23
N TYR A 192 -17.39 10.88 7.09
CA TYR A 192 -16.78 9.55 7.08
C TYR A 192 -16.84 8.92 5.67
N TYR A 193 -15.97 9.39 4.78
CA TYR A 193 -15.64 8.67 3.56
C TYR A 193 -15.03 7.32 3.94
N SER A 194 -15.82 6.24 3.87
CA SER A 194 -15.34 4.90 4.21
C SER A 194 -14.17 4.51 3.29
N LEU A 195 -13.00 4.25 3.88
CA LEU A 195 -11.75 3.93 3.18
C LEU A 195 -11.68 2.47 2.69
N GLY A 196 -12.83 1.80 2.60
CA GLY A 196 -12.91 0.38 2.30
C GLY A 196 -12.15 -0.46 3.33
N LEU A 197 -11.42 -1.46 2.84
CA LEU A 197 -10.65 -2.45 3.60
C LEU A 197 -9.30 -1.92 4.11
N TRP A 198 -8.98 -0.68 3.75
CA TRP A 198 -7.82 0.04 4.22
C TRP A 198 -8.30 1.18 5.11
N GLU A 199 -7.49 1.60 6.08
CA GLU A 199 -7.81 2.72 6.93
C GLU A 199 -6.68 3.74 6.94
N PHE A 200 -7.08 5.00 7.03
CA PHE A 200 -6.21 6.14 7.24
C PHE A 200 -5.96 6.24 8.74
N VAL A 201 -4.69 6.41 9.09
CA VAL A 201 -4.23 6.41 10.48
C VAL A 201 -3.41 7.66 10.73
N ASN A 202 -3.72 8.33 11.83
CA ASN A 202 -2.93 9.46 12.33
C ASN A 202 -1.82 8.96 13.25
N LYS A 203 -0.76 9.75 13.41
CA LYS A 203 0.40 9.38 14.23
C LYS A 203 0.06 9.02 15.68
N ASN A 204 -0.90 9.74 16.25
CA ASN A 204 -1.27 9.60 17.66
C ASN A 204 -2.39 8.58 17.89
N ASP A 205 -2.84 7.88 16.83
CA ASP A 205 -3.86 6.84 16.98
C ASP A 205 -3.29 5.63 17.74
N PRO A 206 -4.12 4.97 18.57
CA PRO A 206 -3.66 3.84 19.35
C PRO A 206 -3.21 2.66 18.46
N PRO A 207 -2.23 1.86 18.94
CA PRO A 207 -1.84 0.62 18.29
C PRO A 207 -3.01 -0.35 18.17
N VAL A 208 -2.90 -1.29 17.23
CA VAL A 208 -3.89 -2.36 17.03
C VAL A 208 -3.28 -3.70 17.42
N VAL A 209 -4.03 -4.48 18.16
CA VAL A 209 -3.71 -5.86 18.50
C VAL A 209 -4.68 -6.77 17.75
N GLY A 210 -4.16 -7.49 16.75
CA GLY A 210 -5.00 -8.26 15.84
C GLY A 210 -5.92 -7.33 15.06
N ILE A 211 -7.20 -7.28 15.45
CA ILE A 211 -8.24 -6.43 14.85
C ILE A 211 -8.69 -5.33 15.84
N THR A 212 -8.33 -5.44 17.13
CA THR A 212 -8.80 -4.56 18.20
C THR A 212 -7.86 -3.39 18.41
N LYS A 213 -8.38 -2.16 18.32
CA LYS A 213 -7.61 -0.94 18.65
C LYS A 213 -7.44 -0.83 20.17
N LEU A 214 -6.22 -0.54 20.64
CA LEU A 214 -5.91 -0.30 22.06
C LEU A 214 -6.29 1.13 22.49
N GLY A 215 -7.56 1.49 22.29
CA GLY A 215 -8.15 2.76 22.70
C GLY A 215 -9.38 2.54 23.58
N ASN A 216 -9.96 3.63 24.11
CA ASN A 216 -11.21 3.59 24.89
C ASN A 216 -11.12 2.70 26.15
N GLY A 217 -10.00 2.77 26.89
CA GLY A 217 -9.78 1.97 28.10
C GLY A 217 -9.38 0.51 27.86
N VAL A 218 -9.29 0.06 26.60
CA VAL A 218 -8.83 -1.30 26.27
C VAL A 218 -7.30 -1.36 26.30
N THR A 219 -6.76 -1.98 27.36
CA THR A 219 -5.31 -2.24 27.48
C THR A 219 -4.94 -3.61 26.91
N LEU A 220 -3.67 -3.79 26.56
CA LEU A 220 -3.13 -5.07 26.08
C LEU A 220 -3.31 -6.17 27.14
N GLU A 221 -3.14 -5.82 28.41
CA GLU A 221 -3.35 -6.74 29.53
C GLU A 221 -4.82 -7.16 29.64
N SER A 222 -5.75 -6.22 29.47
CA SER A 222 -7.18 -6.52 29.43
C SER A 222 -7.53 -7.56 28.36
N LEU A 223 -6.92 -7.47 27.17
CA LEU A 223 -7.10 -8.45 26.09
C LEU A 223 -6.52 -9.84 26.39
N LYS A 224 -5.55 -9.92 27.31
CA LYS A 224 -4.95 -11.20 27.74
C LYS A 224 -5.69 -11.84 28.91
N ARG A 225 -6.49 -11.09 29.66
CA ARG A 225 -7.26 -11.62 30.80
C ARG A 225 -8.34 -12.58 30.27
N ALA A 226 -8.47 -13.73 30.94
CA ALA A 226 -9.45 -14.75 30.57
C ALA A 226 -10.90 -14.26 30.75
N ARG A 227 -11.15 -13.41 31.76
CA ARG A 227 -12.44 -12.80 32.04
C ARG A 227 -12.37 -11.29 31.76
N ARG A 228 -13.30 -10.78 30.97
CA ARG A 228 -13.42 -9.35 30.65
C ARG A 228 -14.88 -8.92 30.80
N ASN A 229 -15.09 -7.71 31.33
CA ASN A 229 -16.37 -7.04 31.16
C ASN A 229 -16.47 -6.59 29.69
N PRO A 230 -17.65 -6.64 29.06
CA PRO A 230 -17.83 -6.06 27.74
C PRO A 230 -17.41 -4.58 27.76
N PRO A 231 -16.87 -4.04 26.64
CA PRO A 231 -16.42 -2.66 26.60
C PRO A 231 -17.58 -1.71 26.91
N LEU A 232 -17.32 -0.67 27.73
CA LEU A 232 -18.24 0.33 28.31
C LEU A 232 -18.94 1.26 27.28
N GLY A 233 -19.36 0.72 26.14
CA GLY A 233 -20.08 1.43 25.07
C GLY A 233 -21.40 0.78 24.67
N THR A 234 -21.82 -0.29 25.35
CA THR A 234 -23.14 -0.92 25.16
C THR A 234 -24.16 -0.55 26.23
N ASP A 235 -23.72 0.02 27.35
CA ASP A 235 -24.60 0.30 28.49
C ASP A 235 -25.53 1.50 28.22
N GLU A 236 -25.11 2.46 27.36
CA GLU A 236 -25.93 3.59 26.90
C GLU A 236 -27.05 3.18 25.91
N LEU A 237 -26.92 2.03 25.25
CA LEU A 237 -27.98 1.48 24.38
C LEU A 237 -28.99 0.63 25.16
N ALA A 238 -28.68 0.24 26.40
CA ALA A 238 -29.54 -0.56 27.26
C ALA A 238 -30.39 0.28 28.24
N SER A 239 -30.07 1.56 28.45
CA SER A 239 -30.94 2.47 29.21
C SER A 239 -32.00 3.10 28.30
N ALA A 240 -33.01 2.32 27.92
CA ALA A 240 -34.27 2.90 27.47
C ALA A 240 -34.79 3.87 28.56
N PRO A 241 -35.32 5.05 28.21
CA PRO A 241 -35.88 5.95 29.21
C PRO A 241 -37.02 5.22 29.91
N LYS A 242 -36.91 5.05 31.24
CA LYS A 242 -38.05 4.64 32.06
C LYS A 242 -39.14 5.68 31.83
N SER A 243 -40.17 5.31 31.08
CA SER A 243 -41.36 6.13 30.87
C SER A 243 -41.90 6.55 32.22
N ALA A 244 -41.77 7.83 32.53
CA ALA A 244 -42.50 8.46 33.63
C ALA A 244 -43.98 8.39 33.26
N SER A 245 -44.70 7.43 33.84
CA SER A 245 -46.15 7.35 33.74
C SER A 245 -46.76 8.45 34.62
N SER A 246 -47.01 9.61 34.01
CA SER A 246 -47.96 10.59 34.51
C SER A 246 -49.34 10.26 33.95
N SER A 247 -50.27 9.77 34.76
CA SER A 247 -51.70 9.79 34.44
C SER A 247 -52.51 10.07 35.71
N SER A 248 -52.92 11.33 35.77
CA SER A 248 -54.02 11.98 36.50
C SER A 248 -54.99 11.12 37.31
N GLU A 249 -55.19 11.53 38.57
CA GLU A 249 -56.35 11.21 39.40
C GLU A 249 -57.64 11.88 38.87
N PRO A 250 -58.82 11.28 39.05
CA PRO A 250 -60.09 11.92 38.72
C PRO A 250 -60.61 12.75 39.90
N THR A 251 -60.83 14.05 39.67
CA THR A 251 -61.66 14.91 40.53
C THR A 251 -63.14 14.61 40.27
N GLN A 252 -63.91 14.59 41.36
CA GLN A 252 -65.35 14.29 41.46
C GLN A 252 -66.25 15.13 40.54
#